data_AF-A0A1G6GLI9-F1
#
_entry.id   AF-A0A1G6GLI9-F1
#
_cell.length_a   1.000
_cell.length_b   1.000
_cell.length_c   1.000
_cell.angle_alpha   90.00
_cell.angle_beta   90.00
_cell.angle_gamma   90.00
#
_symmetry.space_group_name_H-M   'P 1'
#
loop_
_entity.id
_entity.type
_entity.pdbx_description
1 polymer ?
#
loop_
_entity_poly.entity_id
_entity_poly.type
_entity_poly.pdbx_seq_one_letter_code
_entity_poly.pdbx_strand_id
1 'polypeptide(L)'
;MNERDDGHDLFGGIPGAPSGDAPGAAPYDPARDAAHQATRRHAPKTEARGEPQPDLFGFTAPAPKPAAKRPARATDNEDAGIEPHAKGAERQSGDRATHAKPSKPAAAADKPKRRGRGVLPAVATQDTLDLAAALPAGVRLGTSSWSFPGWRGIVYGDDYNQSKLARDGLSAYGAHPLLRSVSIDRSFYAPLTVTDYLRYAQQVPDHFRFIVKAPALVTDASVRGDRGEPVSANPCFLNAELAAREFVEPCLAGLGTKAGALVFQFPPLPDALLADPAAFVERLSAFLAALPPLPAPAHDGDGPCYAVEIRDAILLTPRFVRMLRAAGVRYCVGLHARMPDPLRQAAALALMDGETPAGPLIVRWSLHSGFKYEQAKARYEPFDKLVDEDPHTRITLAELAARYAIAGQPVLITTNNKAEGSAPLTCAKLARAIADEMERLRGETAAEETSPARAAAHEHAPGARQEAQKDR
;
A
#
# COMPACT_ATOMS: atom_id res chain seq x y z
N MET A 1 27.59 9.66 -42.17
CA MET A 1 28.16 9.22 -43.45
C MET A 1 26.98 8.81 -44.32
N ASN A 2 26.71 9.63 -45.34
CA ASN A 2 25.66 9.61 -46.38
C ASN A 2 24.21 9.75 -45.86
N GLU A 3 23.51 10.90 -45.99
CA GLU A 3 22.96 11.56 -47.22
C GLU A 3 21.96 10.63 -47.94
N ARG A 4 20.72 10.96 -48.36
CA ARG A 4 20.00 12.18 -48.84
C ARG A 4 18.49 11.94 -48.54
N ASP A 5 17.63 12.88 -48.16
CA ASP A 5 17.10 14.10 -48.81
C ASP A 5 16.33 13.91 -50.13
N ASP A 6 15.32 14.76 -50.29
CA ASP A 6 14.36 15.00 -51.39
C ASP A 6 13.05 14.15 -51.35
N GLY A 7 11.83 14.68 -51.30
CA GLY A 7 11.33 16.05 -51.45
C GLY A 7 10.03 16.04 -52.28
N HIS A 8 8.98 16.74 -51.79
CA HIS A 8 7.84 17.32 -52.54
C HIS A 8 6.84 16.37 -53.27
N ASP A 9 5.55 16.63 -53.48
CA ASP A 9 4.61 17.75 -53.26
C ASP A 9 3.17 17.17 -53.46
N LEU A 10 2.19 17.54 -52.62
CA LEU A 10 1.06 18.46 -52.88
C LEU A 10 0.00 18.06 -53.95
N PHE A 11 -1.20 17.77 -53.43
CA PHE A 11 -2.57 18.00 -53.96
C PHE A 11 -3.04 17.46 -55.33
N GLY A 12 -4.17 16.72 -55.30
CA GLY A 12 -5.27 16.95 -56.25
C GLY A 12 -6.08 15.73 -56.74
N GLY A 13 -7.37 15.66 -56.35
CA GLY A 13 -8.44 15.29 -57.30
C GLY A 13 -9.02 13.86 -57.27
N ILE A 14 -10.19 13.71 -56.63
CA ILE A 14 -11.30 12.77 -56.94
C ILE A 14 -12.25 13.52 -57.94
N PRO A 15 -13.13 12.95 -58.82
CA PRO A 15 -13.87 11.66 -58.81
C PRO A 15 -14.03 10.90 -60.15
N GLY A 16 -14.61 9.69 -60.10
CA GLY A 16 -15.42 9.16 -61.21
C GLY A 16 -15.61 7.64 -61.23
N ALA A 17 -16.75 7.15 -60.75
CA ALA A 17 -17.35 5.87 -61.17
C ALA A 17 -18.37 6.15 -62.31
N PRO A 18 -18.77 5.16 -63.15
CA PRO A 18 -19.91 4.32 -62.77
C PRO A 18 -20.01 2.89 -63.36
N SER A 19 -20.80 2.06 -62.65
CA SER A 19 -21.88 1.12 -63.06
C SER A 19 -21.70 -0.15 -63.92
N GLY A 20 -22.30 -1.24 -63.40
CA GLY A 20 -23.08 -2.29 -64.11
C GLY A 20 -22.38 -3.66 -64.21
N ASP A 21 -22.98 -4.84 -64.03
CA ASP A 21 -24.31 -5.33 -63.63
C ASP A 21 -24.16 -6.86 -63.38
N ALA A 22 -25.04 -7.49 -62.59
CA ALA A 22 -25.07 -8.94 -62.27
C ALA A 22 -25.97 -9.74 -63.28
N PRO A 23 -26.44 -11.00 -63.07
CA PRO A 23 -26.04 -12.18 -62.24
C PRO A 23 -26.06 -13.54 -63.04
N GLY A 24 -25.77 -14.69 -62.40
CA GLY A 24 -26.11 -16.02 -63.00
C GLY A 24 -25.58 -17.30 -62.33
N ALA A 25 -26.44 -17.92 -61.49
CA ALA A 25 -26.68 -19.35 -61.18
C ALA A 25 -25.58 -20.45 -61.14
N ALA A 26 -25.67 -21.27 -60.06
CA ALA A 26 -24.99 -22.55 -59.79
C ALA A 26 -25.60 -23.75 -60.56
N PRO A 27 -24.99 -24.97 -60.50
CA PRO A 27 -25.53 -25.99 -59.56
C PRO A 27 -24.54 -27.10 -59.02
N TYR A 28 -24.92 -27.71 -57.87
CA TYR A 28 -24.83 -29.13 -57.39
C TYR A 28 -23.46 -29.90 -57.41
N ASP A 29 -22.99 -30.76 -56.48
CA ASP A 29 -23.50 -31.87 -55.61
C ASP A 29 -22.31 -32.49 -54.79
N PRO A 30 -22.35 -33.62 -54.02
CA PRO A 30 -23.13 -34.08 -52.85
C PRO A 30 -22.28 -34.35 -51.56
N ALA A 31 -22.98 -34.77 -50.49
CA ALA A 31 -22.54 -35.72 -49.43
C ALA A 31 -22.07 -35.15 -48.07
N ARG A 32 -23.07 -34.78 -47.25
CA ARG A 32 -23.10 -35.07 -45.81
C ARG A 32 -23.55 -36.52 -45.58
N ASP A 33 -22.98 -37.14 -44.55
CA ASP A 33 -23.48 -38.24 -43.70
C ASP A 33 -22.61 -39.50 -43.65
N ALA A 34 -21.80 -39.59 -42.59
CA ALA A 34 -21.48 -40.84 -41.91
C ALA A 34 -21.11 -40.53 -40.45
N ALA A 35 -22.11 -40.56 -39.57
CA ALA A 35 -21.94 -40.61 -38.13
C ALA A 35 -21.88 -42.06 -37.63
N HIS A 36 -21.20 -42.24 -36.49
CA HIS A 36 -21.12 -43.42 -35.60
C HIS A 36 -19.99 -44.43 -35.82
N GLN A 37 -18.89 -44.30 -35.05
CA GLN A 37 -18.64 -45.22 -33.92
C GLN A 37 -17.51 -44.72 -32.99
N ALA A 38 -17.70 -45.03 -31.71
CA ALA A 38 -16.94 -44.60 -30.55
C ALA A 38 -15.47 -45.08 -30.52
N THR A 39 -14.60 -44.30 -29.87
CA THR A 39 -13.68 -44.82 -28.82
C THR A 39 -13.24 -43.69 -27.88
N ARG A 40 -12.97 -44.09 -26.64
CA ARG A 40 -12.86 -43.28 -25.43
C ARG A 40 -11.48 -42.61 -25.27
N ARG A 41 -11.53 -41.37 -24.76
CA ARG A 41 -10.72 -40.77 -23.68
C ARG A 41 -9.18 -40.83 -23.77
N HIS A 42 -8.60 -39.64 -23.92
CA HIS A 42 -7.60 -39.13 -22.96
C HIS A 42 -7.80 -37.63 -22.74
N ALA A 43 -8.25 -37.26 -21.54
CA ALA A 43 -8.25 -35.88 -21.06
C ALA A 43 -6.80 -35.48 -20.70
N PRO A 44 -6.35 -34.25 -21.01
CA PRO A 44 -5.06 -33.79 -20.54
C PRO A 44 -5.08 -33.66 -19.02
N LYS A 45 -4.00 -34.14 -18.39
CA LYS A 45 -3.75 -34.08 -16.95
C LYS A 45 -3.95 -32.65 -16.45
N THR A 46 -4.77 -32.50 -15.42
CA THR A 46 -4.74 -31.35 -14.50
C THR A 46 -3.31 -31.13 -14.03
N GLU A 47 -2.69 -30.06 -14.51
CA GLU A 47 -1.45 -29.55 -13.95
C GLU A 47 -1.66 -29.21 -12.46
N ALA A 48 -0.65 -29.53 -11.66
CA ALA A 48 -0.65 -29.30 -10.24
C ALA A 48 -0.96 -27.82 -9.94
N ARG A 49 -1.93 -27.58 -9.06
CA ARG A 49 -2.11 -26.26 -8.44
C ARG A 49 -0.78 -25.89 -7.79
N GLY A 50 -0.11 -24.89 -8.35
CA GLY A 50 1.07 -24.29 -7.72
C GLY A 50 0.71 -23.79 -6.31
N GLU A 51 1.67 -23.87 -5.39
CA GLU A 51 1.53 -23.28 -4.06
C GLU A 51 1.17 -21.79 -4.19
N PRO A 52 0.25 -21.27 -3.35
CA PRO A 52 -0.17 -19.88 -3.45
C PRO A 52 1.02 -18.95 -3.15
N GLN A 53 1.45 -18.20 -4.15
CA GLN A 53 2.61 -17.31 -4.05
C GLN A 53 2.24 -16.00 -3.34
N PRO A 54 3.12 -15.47 -2.46
CA PRO A 54 2.92 -14.18 -1.83
C PRO A 54 3.07 -13.05 -2.85
N ASP A 55 2.13 -12.10 -2.79
CA ASP A 55 1.98 -10.95 -3.67
C ASP A 55 3.02 -9.84 -3.41
N LEU A 56 2.73 -8.67 -3.98
CA LEU A 56 3.53 -7.44 -3.90
C LEU A 56 3.92 -6.98 -2.50
N PHE A 57 3.17 -7.39 -1.48
CA PHE A 57 3.33 -6.97 -0.09
C PHE A 57 3.69 -8.12 0.85
N GLY A 58 4.08 -9.27 0.29
CA GLY A 58 4.32 -10.49 1.05
C GLY A 58 3.02 -11.12 1.56
N PHE A 59 1.87 -10.81 0.95
CA PHE A 59 0.58 -11.37 1.32
C PHE A 59 0.21 -12.52 0.39
N THR A 60 -0.09 -13.69 0.95
CA THR A 60 -0.62 -14.81 0.19
C THR A 60 -2.14 -14.83 0.35
N ALA A 61 -2.88 -14.61 -0.74
CA ALA A 61 -4.34 -14.68 -0.71
C ALA A 61 -4.82 -16.10 -0.34
N PRO A 62 -5.80 -16.25 0.58
CA PRO A 62 -6.38 -17.55 0.87
C PRO A 62 -7.16 -18.08 -0.33
N ALA A 63 -7.04 -19.38 -0.62
CA ALA A 63 -7.80 -20.02 -1.69
C ALA A 63 -9.32 -19.87 -1.46
N PRO A 64 -10.11 -19.65 -2.52
CA PRO A 64 -11.57 -19.54 -2.38
C PRO A 64 -12.13 -20.82 -1.78
N LYS A 65 -12.93 -20.69 -0.71
CA LYS A 65 -13.64 -21.82 -0.13
C LYS A 65 -14.65 -22.34 -1.17
N PRO A 66 -14.70 -23.66 -1.44
CA PRO A 66 -15.73 -24.19 -2.31
C PRO A 66 -17.10 -23.88 -1.71
N ALA A 67 -18.01 -23.37 -2.55
CA ALA A 67 -19.39 -23.11 -2.16
C ALA A 67 -19.99 -24.39 -1.56
N ALA A 68 -20.49 -24.30 -0.32
CA ALA A 68 -21.20 -25.39 0.31
C ALA A 68 -22.45 -25.70 -0.52
N LYS A 69 -22.53 -26.92 -1.06
CA LYS A 69 -23.75 -27.43 -1.70
C LYS A 69 -24.86 -27.40 -0.65
N ARG A 70 -25.88 -26.55 -0.86
CA ARG A 70 -27.16 -26.65 -0.14
C ARG A 70 -27.74 -28.05 -0.39
N PRO A 71 -28.11 -28.82 0.63
CA PRO A 71 -28.83 -30.06 0.41
C PRO A 71 -30.24 -29.74 -0.10
N ALA A 72 -30.64 -30.44 -1.15
CA ALA A 72 -32.00 -30.43 -1.67
C ALA A 72 -32.95 -31.12 -0.68
N ARG A 73 -34.14 -30.54 -0.55
CA ARG A 73 -35.27 -30.99 0.25
C ARG A 73 -36.03 -32.10 -0.51
N ALA A 74 -36.28 -33.23 0.14
CA ALA A 74 -37.30 -34.24 -0.20
C ALA A 74 -37.75 -34.83 1.15
N THR A 75 -38.89 -34.42 1.71
CA THR A 75 -40.23 -35.05 1.60
C THR A 75 -40.24 -36.52 2.04
N ASP A 76 -40.59 -36.69 3.32
CA ASP A 76 -41.59 -37.61 3.91
C ASP A 76 -41.71 -39.04 3.33
N ASN A 77 -41.40 -40.06 4.14
CA ASN A 77 -42.45 -40.79 4.87
C ASN A 77 -41.86 -41.82 5.87
N GLU A 78 -42.49 -41.86 7.06
CA GLU A 78 -42.92 -43.01 7.88
C GLU A 78 -41.99 -44.26 7.92
N ASP A 79 -41.64 -44.86 9.06
CA ASP A 79 -42.47 -45.21 10.21
C ASP A 79 -41.56 -45.80 11.33
N ALA A 80 -42.06 -45.77 12.57
CA ALA A 80 -41.68 -46.58 13.75
C ALA A 80 -40.20 -46.60 14.21
N GLY A 81 -39.83 -46.34 15.46
CA GLY A 81 -40.57 -46.27 16.72
C GLY A 81 -39.57 -46.57 17.85
N ILE A 82 -39.88 -46.05 19.04
CA ILE A 82 -39.45 -46.54 20.36
C ILE A 82 -38.03 -46.13 20.84
N GLU A 83 -38.02 -45.04 21.61
CA GLU A 83 -37.11 -44.73 22.74
C GLU A 83 -37.26 -45.75 23.91
N PRO A 84 -36.54 -45.68 25.06
CA PRO A 84 -35.21 -45.13 25.40
C PRO A 84 -34.42 -46.05 26.38
N HIS A 85 -33.37 -45.49 27.03
CA HIS A 85 -32.73 -45.92 28.30
C HIS A 85 -31.77 -47.13 28.25
N ALA A 86 -30.77 -47.29 29.10
CA ALA A 86 -30.04 -46.47 30.08
C ALA A 86 -28.93 -47.37 30.68
N LYS A 87 -27.84 -46.75 31.16
CA LYS A 87 -27.03 -47.11 32.36
C LYS A 87 -26.27 -48.45 32.48
N GLY A 88 -25.10 -48.33 33.11
CA GLY A 88 -24.43 -49.36 33.96
C GLY A 88 -23.16 -49.95 33.31
N ALA A 89 -21.93 -49.72 33.80
CA ALA A 89 -21.33 -50.28 35.04
C ALA A 89 -21.46 -51.81 35.09
N GLU A 90 -20.48 -52.67 35.31
CA GLU A 90 -19.11 -52.59 35.85
C GLU A 90 -18.42 -53.95 35.59
N ARG A 91 -17.09 -53.91 35.39
CA ARG A 91 -16.02 -54.81 35.89
C ARG A 91 -16.25 -56.34 36.08
N GLN A 92 -15.34 -57.13 35.50
CA GLN A 92 -14.37 -58.07 36.14
C GLN A 92 -13.90 -59.14 35.12
N SER A 93 -12.63 -59.12 34.73
CA SER A 93 -11.51 -59.97 35.22
C SER A 93 -11.39 -61.32 34.48
N GLY A 94 -10.24 -61.55 33.87
CA GLY A 94 -9.86 -62.84 33.28
C GLY A 94 -8.45 -62.79 32.71
N ASP A 95 -7.50 -63.31 33.48
CA ASP A 95 -6.07 -63.43 33.18
C ASP A 95 -5.75 -64.23 31.91
N ARG A 96 -4.75 -63.75 31.13
CA ARG A 96 -3.68 -64.62 30.59
C ARG A 96 -2.49 -63.82 30.04
N ALA A 97 -1.35 -63.99 30.69
CA ALA A 97 0.00 -63.74 30.17
C ALA A 97 0.27 -64.66 28.94
N THR A 98 1.18 -64.40 27.99
CA THR A 98 2.56 -63.91 28.02
C THR A 98 2.99 -63.52 26.60
N HIS A 99 3.83 -62.49 26.44
CA HIS A 99 5.11 -62.55 25.69
C HIS A 99 5.81 -61.18 25.71
N ALA A 100 7.02 -61.18 26.23
CA ALA A 100 7.89 -60.02 26.35
C ALA A 100 9.02 -60.04 25.29
N LYS A 101 9.33 -58.86 24.73
CA LYS A 101 10.68 -58.29 24.44
C LYS A 101 10.56 -57.08 23.49
N PRO A 102 11.53 -56.14 23.45
CA PRO A 102 12.37 -55.58 24.51
C PRO A 102 12.27 -54.04 24.56
N SER A 103 12.67 -53.46 25.69
CA SER A 103 12.76 -52.03 25.96
C SER A 103 13.81 -51.32 25.08
N LYS A 104 13.46 -50.13 24.58
CA LYS A 104 14.38 -49.11 24.06
C LYS A 104 14.32 -47.86 24.97
N PRO A 105 15.43 -47.12 25.09
CA PRO A 105 15.77 -46.33 26.26
C PRO A 105 14.93 -45.06 26.41
N ALA A 106 14.76 -44.64 27.67
CA ALA A 106 14.10 -43.41 28.08
C ALA A 106 14.59 -42.22 27.25
N ALA A 107 13.75 -41.77 26.33
CA ALA A 107 13.91 -40.49 25.67
C ALA A 107 13.63 -39.40 26.69
N ALA A 108 14.54 -38.42 26.70
CA ALA A 108 14.58 -37.26 27.57
C ALA A 108 13.20 -36.65 27.80
N ALA A 109 12.99 -36.21 29.05
CA ALA A 109 11.85 -35.44 29.49
C ALA A 109 11.37 -34.45 28.41
N ASP A 110 10.13 -34.67 27.97
CA ASP A 110 9.38 -33.75 27.12
C ASP A 110 9.46 -32.34 27.73
N LYS A 111 10.20 -31.45 27.08
CA LYS A 111 10.16 -30.03 27.41
C LYS A 111 8.70 -29.60 27.27
N PRO A 112 8.10 -28.93 28.27
CA PRO A 112 6.71 -28.53 28.18
C PRO A 112 6.54 -27.65 26.94
N LYS A 113 5.66 -28.07 26.02
CA LYS A 113 5.26 -27.29 24.85
C LYS A 113 4.85 -25.90 25.33
N ARG A 114 5.72 -24.91 25.09
CA ARG A 114 5.45 -23.49 25.38
C ARG A 114 4.18 -23.10 24.64
N ARG A 115 3.06 -23.02 25.37
CA ARG A 115 1.84 -22.34 24.92
C ARG A 115 2.25 -20.96 24.38
N GLY A 116 1.73 -20.63 23.20
CA GLY A 116 2.25 -19.65 22.24
C GLY A 116 2.78 -18.35 22.85
N ARG A 117 4.11 -18.20 22.88
CA ARG A 117 4.74 -16.89 23.02
C ARG A 117 4.42 -16.07 21.76
N GLY A 118 3.94 -14.85 21.93
CA GLY A 118 3.75 -13.88 20.84
C GLY A 118 5.05 -13.62 20.07
N VAL A 119 4.98 -12.82 19.02
CA VAL A 119 6.19 -12.39 18.30
C VAL A 119 6.95 -11.42 19.20
N LEU A 120 8.22 -11.73 19.49
CA LEU A 120 9.07 -10.88 20.32
C LEU A 120 9.72 -9.78 19.48
N PRO A 121 9.80 -8.53 19.96
CA PRO A 121 10.57 -7.49 19.28
C PRO A 121 12.08 -7.77 19.38
N ALA A 122 12.83 -7.32 18.38
CA ALA A 122 14.28 -7.23 18.48
C ALA A 122 14.70 -6.18 19.52
N VAL A 123 15.83 -6.38 20.17
CA VAL A 123 16.39 -5.41 21.11
C VAL A 123 17.00 -4.25 20.32
N ALA A 124 16.49 -3.04 20.51
CA ALA A 124 17.03 -1.85 19.86
C ALA A 124 18.42 -1.50 20.41
N THR A 125 19.32 -1.07 19.52
CA THR A 125 20.63 -0.52 19.92
C THR A 125 20.47 0.87 20.53
N GLN A 126 21.48 1.32 21.28
CA GLN A 126 21.48 2.69 21.83
C GLN A 126 21.38 3.74 20.71
N ASP A 127 22.14 3.59 19.63
CA ASP A 127 22.05 4.47 18.46
C ASP A 127 20.64 4.58 17.86
N THR A 128 19.87 3.49 17.88
CA THR A 128 18.48 3.46 17.41
C THR A 128 17.57 4.23 18.36
N LEU A 129 17.79 4.10 19.67
CA LEU A 129 17.04 4.82 20.70
C LEU A 129 17.32 6.32 20.65
N ASP A 130 18.60 6.70 20.55
CA ASP A 130 19.03 8.09 20.47
C ASP A 130 18.48 8.76 19.20
N LEU A 131 18.54 8.05 18.07
CA LEU A 131 17.96 8.53 16.81
C LEU A 131 16.44 8.69 16.90
N ALA A 132 15.74 7.75 17.55
CA ALA A 132 14.31 7.85 17.76
C ALA A 132 13.94 9.05 18.66
N ALA A 133 14.77 9.37 19.65
CA ALA A 133 14.59 10.52 20.53
C ALA A 133 14.85 11.86 19.81
N ALA A 134 15.76 11.88 18.82
CA ALA A 134 16.05 13.07 18.03
C ALA A 134 14.92 13.45 17.05
N LEU A 135 14.12 12.48 16.60
CA LEU A 135 13.02 12.72 15.67
C LEU A 135 11.76 13.28 16.36
N PRO A 136 11.13 14.33 15.79
CA PRO A 136 9.83 14.82 16.27
C PRO A 136 8.76 13.74 16.27
N ALA A 137 7.82 13.82 17.22
CA ALA A 137 6.73 12.85 17.35
C ALA A 137 5.85 12.75 16.08
N GLY A 138 5.71 13.86 15.35
CA GLY A 138 4.97 13.93 14.08
C GLY A 138 5.68 13.27 12.89
N VAL A 139 6.96 12.91 13.00
CA VAL A 139 7.70 12.17 11.97
C VAL A 139 7.53 10.68 12.19
N ARG A 140 6.74 10.04 11.32
CA ARG A 140 6.38 8.63 11.41
C ARG A 140 6.85 7.89 10.17
N LEU A 141 7.93 7.13 10.35
CA LEU A 141 8.46 6.22 9.35
C LEU A 141 7.86 4.83 9.52
N GLY A 142 7.77 4.11 8.42
CA GLY A 142 7.12 2.82 8.37
C GLY A 142 7.45 2.03 7.13
N THR A 143 6.85 0.85 7.02
CA THR A 143 7.05 -0.07 5.90
C THR A 143 5.74 -0.36 5.20
N SER A 144 5.77 -0.89 3.97
CA SER A 144 4.55 -1.21 3.21
C SER A 144 3.78 -2.44 3.73
N SER A 145 4.37 -3.19 4.66
CA SER A 145 3.83 -4.39 5.31
C SER A 145 4.77 -4.75 6.47
N TRP A 146 4.41 -5.71 7.33
CA TRP A 146 5.25 -6.14 8.46
C TRP A 146 5.70 -7.60 8.37
N SER A 147 5.09 -8.44 7.53
CA SER A 147 5.19 -9.90 7.68
C SER A 147 6.41 -10.58 7.01
N PHE A 148 7.62 -10.05 7.18
CA PHE A 148 8.84 -10.58 6.54
C PHE A 148 9.76 -11.31 7.54
N PRO A 149 9.99 -12.63 7.37
CA PRO A 149 10.89 -13.39 8.25
C PRO A 149 12.34 -12.91 8.29
N GLY A 150 12.86 -12.35 7.18
CA GLY A 150 14.24 -11.86 7.12
C GLY A 150 14.53 -10.65 8.01
N TRP A 151 13.51 -10.07 8.67
CA TRP A 151 13.72 -9.01 9.66
C TRP A 151 14.07 -9.53 11.06
N ARG A 152 14.42 -10.82 11.20
CA ARG A 152 15.01 -11.33 12.44
C ARG A 152 16.28 -10.55 12.79
N GLY A 153 16.38 -10.10 14.03
CA GLY A 153 17.48 -9.27 14.52
C GLY A 153 17.36 -7.79 14.15
N ILE A 154 16.40 -7.41 13.29
CA ILE A 154 16.13 -6.03 12.89
C ILE A 154 14.84 -5.55 13.56
N VAL A 155 13.75 -6.29 13.37
CA VAL A 155 12.42 -6.00 13.95
C VAL A 155 12.00 -7.12 14.90
N TYR A 156 12.34 -8.37 14.60
CA TYR A 156 11.89 -9.54 15.36
C TYR A 156 13.03 -10.18 16.15
N GLY A 157 12.77 -10.54 17.41
CA GLY A 157 13.77 -11.11 18.31
C GLY A 157 14.06 -12.60 18.11
N ASP A 158 13.31 -13.30 17.27
CA ASP A 158 13.43 -14.74 17.02
C ASP A 158 12.97 -15.08 15.58
N ASP A 159 13.13 -16.35 15.18
CA ASP A 159 12.66 -16.86 13.89
C ASP A 159 11.15 -17.10 13.91
N TYR A 160 10.44 -16.46 12.98
CA TYR A 160 9.00 -16.64 12.79
C TYR A 160 8.67 -16.79 11.31
N ASN A 161 7.75 -17.69 10.99
CA ASN A 161 7.21 -17.78 9.65
C ASN A 161 6.31 -16.59 9.33
N GLN A 162 6.15 -16.30 8.03
CA GLN A 162 5.36 -15.19 7.51
C GLN A 162 3.91 -15.21 8.04
N SER A 163 3.26 -16.37 8.11
CA SER A 163 1.87 -16.50 8.58
C SER A 163 1.70 -16.12 10.06
N LYS A 164 2.71 -16.35 10.90
CA LYS A 164 2.72 -15.88 12.28
C LYS A 164 2.96 -14.38 12.35
N LEU A 165 3.92 -13.86 11.58
CA LEU A 165 4.20 -12.43 11.53
C LEU A 165 3.00 -11.62 11.01
N ALA A 166 2.29 -12.11 10.00
CA ALA A 166 1.11 -11.45 9.44
C ALA A 166 -0.04 -11.30 10.46
N ARG A 167 -0.14 -12.22 11.42
CA ARG A 167 -1.20 -12.20 12.46
C ARG A 167 -0.78 -11.45 13.72
N ASP A 168 0.42 -11.73 14.21
CA ASP A 168 0.86 -11.35 15.56
C ASP A 168 2.12 -10.46 15.55
N GLY A 169 2.76 -10.30 14.39
CA GLY A 169 4.04 -9.58 14.26
C GLY A 169 3.90 -8.07 14.37
N LEU A 170 2.70 -7.53 14.16
CA LEU A 170 2.47 -6.08 14.22
C LEU A 170 2.74 -5.52 15.62
N SER A 171 2.53 -6.31 16.68
CA SER A 171 2.87 -5.91 18.04
C SER A 171 4.37 -5.73 18.26
N ALA A 172 5.20 -6.66 17.76
CA ALA A 172 6.65 -6.52 17.79
C ALA A 172 7.13 -5.39 16.88
N TYR A 173 6.51 -5.24 15.71
CA TYR A 173 6.78 -4.16 14.77
C TYR A 173 6.55 -2.78 15.39
N GLY A 174 5.37 -2.57 16.00
CA GLY A 174 5.00 -1.31 16.64
C GLY A 174 5.79 -0.98 17.90
N ALA A 175 6.57 -1.93 18.43
CA ALA A 175 7.50 -1.69 19.53
C ALA A 175 8.87 -1.18 19.06
N HIS A 176 9.16 -1.22 17.76
CA HIS A 176 10.44 -0.73 17.22
C HIS A 176 10.52 0.81 17.30
N PRO A 177 11.55 1.43 17.90
CA PRO A 177 11.60 2.87 18.20
C PRO A 177 11.41 3.81 17.00
N LEU A 178 11.88 3.38 15.81
CA LEU A 178 11.81 4.15 14.56
C LEU A 178 10.59 3.83 13.68
N LEU A 179 9.85 2.74 13.95
CA LEU A 179 8.74 2.31 13.09
C LEU A 179 7.40 2.70 13.75
N ARG A 180 6.96 3.93 13.45
CA ARG A 180 5.77 4.57 14.05
C ARG A 180 4.58 4.62 13.07
N SER A 181 4.73 3.99 11.92
CA SER A 181 3.71 3.88 10.88
C SER A 181 3.85 2.55 10.13
N VAL A 182 2.78 2.11 9.47
CA VAL A 182 2.83 1.02 8.49
C VAL A 182 1.73 1.22 7.45
N SER A 183 2.00 0.79 6.22
CA SER A 183 0.98 0.72 5.18
C SER A 183 0.21 -0.60 5.27
N ILE A 184 -1.11 -0.52 5.20
CA ILE A 184 -2.01 -1.66 5.02
C ILE A 184 -2.39 -1.69 3.54
N ASP A 185 -1.70 -2.55 2.79
CA ASP A 185 -1.90 -2.63 1.35
C ASP A 185 -2.76 -3.83 0.94
N ARG A 186 -2.99 -4.81 1.84
CA ARG A 186 -3.87 -5.95 1.57
C ARG A 186 -5.33 -5.56 1.29
N SER A 187 -5.76 -4.40 1.77
CA SER A 187 -7.09 -3.83 1.48
C SER A 187 -7.29 -3.54 -0.02
N PHE A 188 -6.21 -3.41 -0.78
CA PHE A 188 -6.25 -3.29 -2.24
C PHE A 188 -6.92 -4.49 -2.90
N TYR A 189 -6.65 -5.71 -2.43
CA TYR A 189 -7.16 -6.94 -3.04
C TYR A 189 -8.56 -7.31 -2.56
N ALA A 190 -8.86 -6.99 -1.30
CA ALA A 190 -10.17 -7.20 -0.71
C ALA A 190 -10.42 -6.17 0.40
N PRO A 191 -11.59 -5.52 0.42
CA PRO A 191 -12.04 -4.71 1.55
C PRO A 191 -11.82 -5.40 2.90
N LEU A 192 -11.40 -4.64 3.90
CA LEU A 192 -11.17 -5.15 5.25
C LEU A 192 -12.37 -4.83 6.14
N THR A 193 -12.67 -5.77 7.04
CA THR A 193 -13.73 -5.59 8.02
C THR A 193 -13.29 -4.62 9.14
N VAL A 194 -14.25 -4.00 9.82
CA VAL A 194 -14.01 -3.22 11.04
C VAL A 194 -13.18 -4.03 12.06
N THR A 195 -13.50 -5.32 12.22
CA THR A 195 -12.82 -6.22 13.15
C THR A 195 -11.34 -6.45 12.78
N ASP A 196 -11.01 -6.50 11.48
CA ASP A 196 -9.62 -6.62 11.05
C ASP A 196 -8.83 -5.35 11.35
N TYR A 197 -9.41 -4.18 11.06
CA TYR A 197 -8.81 -2.89 11.42
C TYR A 197 -8.64 -2.74 12.94
N LEU A 198 -9.66 -3.07 13.72
CA LEU A 198 -9.60 -3.03 15.19
C LEU A 198 -8.49 -3.94 15.74
N ARG A 199 -8.33 -5.15 15.17
CA ARG A 199 -7.23 -6.05 15.53
C ARG A 199 -5.86 -5.43 15.25
N TYR A 200 -5.71 -4.67 14.17
CA TYR A 200 -4.47 -3.95 13.89
C TYR A 200 -4.24 -2.79 14.86
N ALA A 201 -5.27 -2.00 15.12
CA ALA A 201 -5.23 -0.87 16.04
C ALA A 201 -4.82 -1.27 17.47
N GLN A 202 -5.25 -2.44 17.93
CA GLN A 202 -4.95 -2.97 19.27
C GLN A 202 -3.51 -3.49 19.43
N GLN A 203 -2.78 -3.71 18.33
CA GLN A 203 -1.42 -4.24 18.37
C GLN A 203 -0.35 -3.15 18.46
N VAL A 204 -0.69 -1.89 18.16
CA VAL A 204 0.28 -0.80 18.06
C VAL A 204 0.05 0.28 19.13
N PRO A 205 1.07 1.07 19.49
CA PRO A 205 0.93 2.20 20.41
C PRO A 205 -0.02 3.29 19.92
N ASP A 206 -0.49 4.16 20.81
CA ASP A 206 -1.47 5.22 20.48
C ASP A 206 -0.95 6.31 19.54
N HIS A 207 0.36 6.56 19.54
CA HIS A 207 1.00 7.52 18.64
C HIS A 207 1.13 6.99 17.20
N PHE A 208 0.89 5.69 16.99
CA PHE A 208 1.07 5.03 15.71
C PHE A 208 0.00 5.49 14.72
N ARG A 209 0.38 5.65 13.45
CA ARG A 209 -0.56 6.01 12.37
C ARG A 209 -0.46 5.02 11.24
N PHE A 210 -1.60 4.56 10.74
CA PHE A 210 -1.66 3.70 9.56
C PHE A 210 -1.81 4.53 8.29
N ILE A 211 -1.08 4.12 7.25
CA ILE A 211 -1.44 4.44 5.87
C ILE A 211 -2.29 3.28 5.36
N VAL A 212 -3.45 3.53 4.79
CA VAL A 212 -4.35 2.47 4.32
C VAL A 212 -4.63 2.67 2.85
N LYS A 213 -4.28 1.67 2.04
CA LYS A 213 -4.51 1.72 0.60
C LYS A 213 -5.96 1.37 0.29
N ALA A 214 -6.61 2.18 -0.53
CA ALA A 214 -7.98 1.92 -0.98
C ALA A 214 -8.08 0.62 -1.81
N PRO A 215 -9.23 -0.07 -1.79
CA PRO A 215 -9.49 -1.24 -2.61
C PRO A 215 -9.39 -0.96 -4.12
N ALA A 216 -8.84 -1.93 -4.88
CA ALA A 216 -8.82 -1.92 -6.34
C ALA A 216 -10.23 -1.80 -6.94
N LEU A 217 -11.25 -2.26 -6.21
CA LEU A 217 -12.67 -2.10 -6.54
C LEU A 217 -13.02 -0.68 -6.98
N VAL A 218 -12.45 0.36 -6.36
CA VAL A 218 -12.75 1.76 -6.67
C VAL A 218 -11.59 2.51 -7.32
N THR A 219 -10.36 2.00 -7.21
CA THR A 219 -9.16 2.68 -7.74
C THR A 219 -8.60 2.10 -9.02
N ASP A 220 -8.92 0.85 -9.38
CA ASP A 220 -8.48 0.26 -10.65
C ASP A 220 -9.55 0.50 -11.72
N ALA A 221 -9.15 1.06 -12.86
CA ALA A 221 -10.05 1.29 -13.99
C ALA A 221 -10.41 -0.01 -14.73
N SER A 222 -9.70 -1.10 -14.45
CA SER A 222 -9.90 -2.40 -15.08
C SER A 222 -10.09 -3.51 -14.06
N VAL A 223 -10.96 -4.46 -14.36
CA VAL A 223 -10.99 -5.76 -13.69
C VAL A 223 -9.75 -6.53 -14.15
N ARG A 224 -8.97 -7.03 -13.20
CA ARG A 224 -7.75 -7.82 -13.49
C ARG A 224 -8.03 -9.31 -13.51
N GLY A 225 -7.39 -10.00 -14.46
CA GLY A 225 -7.34 -11.46 -14.51
C GLY A 225 -6.32 -12.03 -13.51
N ASP A 226 -6.20 -13.35 -13.50
CA ASP A 226 -5.34 -14.09 -12.55
C ASP A 226 -3.86 -13.72 -12.67
N ARG A 227 -3.40 -13.27 -13.86
CA ARG A 227 -2.01 -12.84 -14.10
C ARG A 227 -1.85 -11.31 -14.01
N GLY A 228 -2.88 -10.59 -13.54
CA GLY A 228 -2.86 -9.15 -13.33
C GLY A 228 -3.12 -8.31 -14.59
N GLU A 229 -3.40 -8.95 -15.72
CA GLU A 229 -3.78 -8.32 -16.99
C GLU A 229 -5.18 -7.69 -16.92
N PRO A 230 -5.41 -6.55 -17.58
CA PRO A 230 -6.75 -5.97 -17.66
C PRO A 230 -7.65 -6.85 -18.55
N VAL A 231 -8.80 -7.27 -18.01
CA VAL A 231 -9.78 -8.14 -18.69
C VAL A 231 -10.98 -7.35 -19.19
N SER A 232 -11.47 -6.40 -18.40
CA SER A 232 -12.61 -5.55 -18.74
C SER A 232 -12.57 -4.24 -17.99
N ALA A 233 -13.38 -3.25 -18.41
CA ALA A 233 -13.56 -2.03 -17.66
C ALA A 233 -14.22 -2.33 -16.30
N ASN A 234 -13.74 -1.68 -15.24
CA ASN A 234 -14.31 -1.79 -13.91
C ASN A 234 -15.50 -0.82 -13.74
N PRO A 235 -16.75 -1.30 -13.60
CA PRO A 235 -17.92 -0.43 -13.43
C PRO A 235 -17.94 0.29 -12.07
N CYS A 236 -17.15 -0.17 -11.10
CA CYS A 236 -17.05 0.44 -9.76
C CYS A 236 -15.93 1.48 -9.66
N PHE A 237 -15.17 1.72 -10.74
CA PHE A 237 -14.10 2.69 -10.76
C PHE A 237 -14.62 4.09 -10.44
N LEU A 238 -14.02 4.76 -9.45
CA LEU A 238 -14.45 6.07 -8.92
C LEU A 238 -15.90 6.07 -8.41
N ASN A 239 -16.39 4.96 -7.85
CA ASN A 239 -17.67 4.91 -7.15
C ASN A 239 -17.50 5.36 -5.68
N ALA A 240 -17.96 6.57 -5.35
CA ALA A 240 -17.81 7.17 -4.03
C ALA A 240 -18.61 6.46 -2.93
N GLU A 241 -19.80 5.95 -3.25
CA GLU A 241 -20.63 5.21 -2.28
C GLU A 241 -19.95 3.90 -1.86
N LEU A 242 -19.41 3.15 -2.82
CA LEU A 242 -18.61 1.96 -2.54
C LEU A 242 -17.33 2.30 -1.79
N ALA A 243 -16.66 3.39 -2.13
CA ALA A 243 -15.48 3.83 -1.39
C ALA A 243 -15.81 4.18 0.07
N ALA A 244 -16.95 4.82 0.33
CA ALA A 244 -17.42 5.13 1.67
C ALA A 244 -17.67 3.85 2.48
N ARG A 245 -18.57 2.99 1.98
CA ARG A 245 -19.05 1.79 2.68
C ARG A 245 -18.00 0.70 2.84
N GLU A 246 -17.21 0.43 1.81
CA GLU A 246 -16.28 -0.71 1.79
C GLU A 246 -14.88 -0.34 2.28
N PHE A 247 -14.57 0.95 2.39
CA PHE A 247 -13.21 1.39 2.75
C PHE A 247 -13.19 2.45 3.84
N VAL A 248 -13.80 3.62 3.63
CA VAL A 248 -13.64 4.74 4.57
C VAL A 248 -14.27 4.43 5.93
N GLU A 249 -15.55 4.06 5.96
CA GLU A 249 -16.29 3.83 7.21
C GLU A 249 -15.68 2.68 8.02
N PRO A 250 -15.36 1.50 7.44
CA PRO A 250 -14.75 0.42 8.20
C PRO A 250 -13.35 0.77 8.72
N CYS A 251 -12.56 1.50 7.92
CA CYS A 251 -11.23 1.96 8.29
C CYS A 251 -11.28 2.88 9.51
N LEU A 252 -12.13 3.91 9.47
CA LEU A 252 -12.28 4.85 10.58
C LEU A 252 -12.86 4.18 11.83
N ALA A 253 -13.88 3.34 11.67
CA ALA A 253 -14.50 2.64 12.78
C ALA A 253 -13.53 1.67 13.50
N GLY A 254 -12.66 1.00 12.74
CA GLY A 254 -11.72 0.03 13.30
C GLY A 254 -10.41 0.65 13.80
N LEU A 255 -9.83 1.61 13.07
CA LEU A 255 -8.55 2.22 13.46
C LEU A 255 -8.71 3.39 14.43
N GLY A 256 -9.87 4.07 14.42
CA GLY A 256 -10.11 5.25 15.24
C GLY A 256 -9.03 6.31 15.04
N THR A 257 -8.47 6.80 16.16
CA THR A 257 -7.41 7.82 16.17
C THR A 257 -6.09 7.38 15.53
N LYS A 258 -5.91 6.07 15.26
CA LYS A 258 -4.73 5.53 14.59
C LYS A 258 -4.83 5.59 13.07
N ALA A 259 -5.97 6.00 12.50
CA ALA A 259 -6.08 6.26 11.06
C ALA A 259 -5.27 7.51 10.68
N GLY A 260 -4.27 7.36 9.81
CA GLY A 260 -3.42 8.45 9.35
C GLY A 260 -3.76 8.93 7.95
N ALA A 261 -3.47 8.11 6.93
CA ALA A 261 -3.74 8.47 5.53
C ALA A 261 -4.56 7.38 4.85
N LEU A 262 -5.71 7.76 4.28
CA LEU A 262 -6.52 6.90 3.43
C LEU A 262 -6.14 7.20 1.97
N VAL A 263 -5.29 6.35 1.40
CA VAL A 263 -4.64 6.58 0.10
C VAL A 263 -5.42 5.91 -1.02
N PHE A 264 -6.02 6.72 -1.89
CA PHE A 264 -6.52 6.31 -3.19
C PHE A 264 -5.37 6.27 -4.19
N GLN A 265 -4.72 5.10 -4.29
CA GLN A 265 -3.66 4.88 -5.26
C GLN A 265 -4.24 4.35 -6.57
N PHE A 266 -4.16 5.15 -7.62
CA PHE A 266 -4.54 4.80 -8.98
C PHE A 266 -3.37 4.09 -9.69
N PRO A 267 -3.49 2.77 -10.01
CA PRO A 267 -2.51 2.07 -10.83
C PRO A 267 -2.48 2.67 -12.26
N PRO A 268 -1.54 2.25 -13.12
CA PRO A 268 -1.48 2.72 -14.50
C PRO A 268 -2.84 2.64 -15.19
N LEU A 269 -3.34 3.79 -15.66
CA LEU A 269 -4.65 3.89 -16.27
C LEU A 269 -4.61 3.43 -17.74
N PRO A 270 -5.74 2.93 -18.28
CA PRO A 270 -5.88 2.69 -19.72
C PRO A 270 -5.63 3.94 -20.55
N ASP A 271 -5.02 3.79 -21.73
CA ASP A 271 -4.68 4.90 -22.63
C ASP A 271 -5.89 5.79 -22.97
N ALA A 272 -7.08 5.20 -23.09
CA ALA A 272 -8.32 5.94 -23.34
C ALA A 272 -8.64 6.97 -22.24
N LEU A 273 -8.27 6.71 -20.98
CA LEU A 273 -8.41 7.68 -19.89
C LEU A 273 -7.27 8.69 -19.87
N LEU A 274 -6.08 8.30 -20.32
CA LEU A 274 -4.91 9.18 -20.40
C LEU A 274 -4.94 10.12 -21.61
N ALA A 275 -5.76 9.80 -22.63
CA ALA A 275 -5.98 10.64 -23.80
C ALA A 275 -6.65 11.99 -23.44
N ASP A 276 -7.40 12.05 -22.34
CA ASP A 276 -7.96 13.29 -21.79
C ASP A 276 -7.72 13.38 -20.26
N PRO A 277 -6.53 13.83 -19.84
CA PRO A 277 -6.21 14.03 -18.44
C PRO A 277 -7.15 15.02 -17.74
N ALA A 278 -7.70 15.99 -18.45
CA ALA A 278 -8.60 16.98 -17.86
C ALA A 278 -9.93 16.34 -17.48
N ALA A 279 -10.53 15.54 -18.36
CA ALA A 279 -11.74 14.79 -18.06
C ALA A 279 -11.52 13.78 -16.91
N PHE A 280 -10.36 13.14 -16.84
CA PHE A 280 -10.03 12.29 -15.69
C PHE A 280 -10.00 13.09 -14.38
N VAL A 281 -9.35 14.25 -14.37
CA VAL A 281 -9.28 15.12 -13.17
C VAL A 281 -10.68 15.58 -12.73
N GLU A 282 -11.59 15.89 -13.66
CA GLU A 282 -12.98 16.24 -13.30
C GLU A 282 -13.73 15.08 -12.66
N ARG A 283 -13.61 13.87 -13.22
CA ARG A 283 -14.21 12.67 -12.64
C ARG A 283 -13.66 12.37 -11.25
N LEU A 284 -12.35 12.54 -11.06
CA LEU A 284 -11.70 12.38 -9.77
C LEU A 284 -12.19 13.45 -8.78
N SER A 285 -12.35 14.70 -9.21
CA SER A 285 -12.89 15.79 -8.38
C SER A 285 -14.29 15.46 -7.89
N ALA A 286 -15.18 14.98 -8.78
CA ALA A 286 -16.54 14.59 -8.41
C ALA A 286 -16.55 13.41 -7.43
N PHE A 287 -15.69 12.42 -7.64
CA PHE A 287 -15.51 11.29 -6.73
C PHE A 287 -15.07 11.75 -5.34
N LEU A 288 -14.03 12.58 -5.25
CA LEU A 288 -13.49 13.06 -3.97
C LEU A 288 -14.49 13.95 -3.23
N ALA A 289 -15.21 14.81 -3.94
CA ALA A 289 -16.25 15.67 -3.35
C ALA A 289 -17.45 14.88 -2.80
N ALA A 290 -17.68 13.66 -3.29
CA ALA A 290 -18.76 12.77 -2.83
C ALA A 290 -18.33 11.82 -1.70
N LEU A 291 -17.05 11.83 -1.29
CA LEU A 291 -16.59 11.06 -0.14
C LEU A 291 -17.13 11.67 1.17
N PRO A 292 -17.37 10.85 2.20
CA PRO A 292 -17.82 11.36 3.50
C PRO A 292 -16.73 12.25 4.13
N PRO A 293 -17.10 13.26 4.94
CA PRO A 293 -16.13 14.06 5.66
C PRO A 293 -15.35 13.20 6.66
N LEU A 294 -14.06 13.48 6.80
CA LEU A 294 -13.22 12.83 7.81
C LEU A 294 -13.34 13.57 9.16
N PRO A 295 -13.08 12.87 10.29
CA PRO A 295 -12.93 13.52 11.58
C PRO A 295 -11.91 14.66 11.51
N ALA A 296 -12.22 15.79 12.15
CA ALA A 296 -11.31 16.92 12.20
C ALA A 296 -9.96 16.49 12.83
N PRO A 297 -8.82 16.94 12.28
CA PRO A 297 -7.53 16.66 12.88
C PRO A 297 -7.44 17.32 14.26
N ALA A 298 -6.56 16.78 15.11
CA ALA A 298 -6.18 17.43 16.35
C ALA A 298 -5.51 18.78 16.10
N HIS A 299 -5.31 19.57 17.15
CA HIS A 299 -4.76 20.94 17.06
C HIS A 299 -3.38 21.03 16.40
N ASP A 300 -2.63 19.93 16.37
CA ASP A 300 -1.32 19.77 15.74
C ASP A 300 -1.40 19.24 14.29
N GLY A 301 -2.60 19.21 13.69
CA GLY A 301 -2.81 18.69 12.35
C GLY A 301 -2.81 17.16 12.26
N ASP A 302 -2.68 16.45 13.39
CA ASP A 302 -2.63 14.99 13.43
C ASP A 302 -4.05 14.39 13.38
N GLY A 303 -4.31 13.58 12.35
CA GLY A 303 -5.61 12.96 12.14
C GLY A 303 -5.72 12.29 10.77
N PRO A 304 -6.85 11.63 10.49
CA PRO A 304 -7.08 10.99 9.20
C PRO A 304 -7.18 12.04 8.09
N CYS A 305 -6.48 11.80 6.99
CA CYS A 305 -6.61 12.58 5.76
C CYS A 305 -6.86 11.67 4.54
N TYR A 306 -7.54 12.21 3.54
CA TYR A 306 -7.56 11.60 2.21
C TYR A 306 -6.29 11.96 1.47
N ALA A 307 -5.71 10.99 0.77
CA ALA A 307 -4.59 11.23 -0.11
C ALA A 307 -4.77 10.52 -1.45
N VAL A 308 -4.26 11.13 -2.52
CA VAL A 308 -4.26 10.54 -3.87
C VAL A 308 -2.84 10.27 -4.31
N GLU A 309 -2.61 9.05 -4.76
CA GLU A 309 -1.37 8.61 -5.37
C GLU A 309 -1.64 8.19 -6.82
N ILE A 310 -0.90 8.75 -7.77
CA ILE A 310 -1.01 8.39 -9.20
C ILE A 310 0.20 7.57 -9.65
N ARG A 311 0.04 6.84 -10.76
CA ARG A 311 1.09 6.04 -11.39
C ARG A 311 1.40 6.43 -12.82
N ASP A 312 0.86 7.57 -13.26
CA ASP A 312 1.05 8.11 -14.60
C ASP A 312 1.47 9.58 -14.50
N ALA A 313 2.74 9.85 -14.83
CA ALA A 313 3.34 11.19 -14.73
C ALA A 313 2.58 12.27 -15.52
N ILE A 314 1.91 11.90 -16.61
CA ILE A 314 1.10 12.83 -17.43
C ILE A 314 -0.05 13.47 -16.65
N LEU A 315 -0.52 12.81 -15.57
CA LEU A 315 -1.58 13.34 -14.71
C LEU A 315 -1.06 14.35 -13.68
N LEU A 316 0.25 14.39 -13.40
CA LEU A 316 0.86 15.31 -12.44
C LEU A 316 0.96 16.73 -13.03
N THR A 317 -0.18 17.39 -13.10
CA THR A 317 -0.36 18.72 -13.69
C THR A 317 -0.77 19.74 -12.63
N PRO A 318 -0.58 21.05 -12.88
CA PRO A 318 -1.11 22.08 -11.99
C PRO A 318 -2.63 22.00 -11.79
N ARG A 319 -3.38 21.52 -12.79
CA ARG A 319 -4.83 21.29 -12.69
C ARG A 319 -5.14 20.24 -11.63
N PHE A 320 -4.45 19.09 -11.69
CA PHE A 320 -4.59 18.01 -10.72
C PHE A 320 -4.27 18.48 -9.29
N VAL A 321 -3.14 19.18 -9.10
CA VAL A 321 -2.72 19.68 -7.78
C VAL A 321 -3.73 20.67 -7.20
N ARG A 322 -4.21 21.62 -8.01
CA ARG A 322 -5.23 22.60 -7.56
C ARG A 322 -6.56 21.94 -7.23
N MET A 323 -6.97 20.93 -8.00
CA MET A 323 -8.18 20.14 -7.73
C MET A 323 -8.07 19.45 -6.37
N LEU A 324 -6.95 18.77 -6.10
CA LEU A 324 -6.71 18.13 -4.80
C LEU A 324 -6.77 19.13 -3.64
N ARG A 325 -6.11 20.30 -3.79
CA ARG A 325 -6.15 21.38 -2.81
C ARG A 325 -7.57 21.86 -2.55
N ALA A 326 -8.37 22.09 -3.60
CA ALA A 326 -9.76 22.52 -3.48
C ALA A 326 -10.65 21.48 -2.81
N ALA A 327 -10.36 20.19 -3.00
CA ALA A 327 -11.07 19.09 -2.36
C ALA A 327 -10.61 18.79 -0.92
N GLY A 328 -9.57 19.47 -0.40
CA GLY A 328 -8.98 19.15 0.90
C GLY A 328 -8.26 17.79 0.94
N VAL A 329 -7.81 17.30 -0.22
CA VAL A 329 -7.16 15.99 -0.39
C VAL A 329 -5.66 16.18 -0.60
N ARG A 330 -4.84 15.38 0.09
CA ARG A 330 -3.39 15.48 -0.02
C ARG A 330 -2.84 14.75 -1.24
N TYR A 331 -1.79 15.31 -1.83
CA TYR A 331 -0.99 14.58 -2.78
C TYR A 331 -0.06 13.59 -2.06
N CYS A 332 -0.13 12.31 -2.42
CA CYS A 332 0.79 11.29 -1.94
C CYS A 332 1.94 11.14 -2.94
N VAL A 333 3.16 11.46 -2.48
CA VAL A 333 4.39 11.28 -3.28
C VAL A 333 4.63 9.79 -3.45
N GLY A 334 4.59 9.33 -4.70
CA GLY A 334 4.75 7.93 -5.05
C GLY A 334 6.07 7.70 -5.76
N LEU A 335 6.99 6.96 -5.13
CA LEU A 335 8.26 6.58 -5.76
C LEU A 335 8.08 5.26 -6.50
N HIS A 336 7.96 5.39 -7.82
CA HIS A 336 7.63 4.33 -8.75
C HIS A 336 8.21 4.64 -10.13
N ALA A 337 8.58 3.62 -10.91
CA ALA A 337 9.26 3.79 -12.20
C ALA A 337 8.50 4.62 -13.27
N ARG A 338 7.18 4.76 -13.13
CA ARG A 338 6.32 5.60 -14.03
C ARG A 338 6.09 7.02 -13.51
N MET A 339 6.62 7.34 -12.32
CA MET A 339 6.47 8.65 -11.70
C MET A 339 7.77 9.43 -11.84
N PRO A 340 7.69 10.77 -11.89
CA PRO A 340 8.89 11.60 -11.93
C PRO A 340 9.71 11.46 -10.64
N ASP A 341 10.97 11.86 -10.74
CA ASP A 341 11.88 11.98 -9.59
C ASP A 341 11.24 12.76 -8.42
N PRO A 342 11.51 12.38 -7.15
CA PRO A 342 10.96 13.05 -5.97
C PRO A 342 11.14 14.58 -5.97
N LEU A 343 12.22 15.13 -6.53
CA LEU A 343 12.41 16.58 -6.62
C LEU A 343 11.35 17.24 -7.50
N ARG A 344 10.92 16.59 -8.58
CA ARG A 344 9.81 17.09 -9.41
C ARG A 344 8.46 16.95 -8.71
N GLN A 345 8.28 15.90 -7.90
CA GLN A 345 7.08 15.75 -7.07
C GLN A 345 7.04 16.79 -5.93
N ALA A 346 8.20 17.23 -5.41
CA ALA A 346 8.30 18.32 -4.44
C ALA A 346 7.74 19.65 -4.97
N ALA A 347 7.94 19.96 -6.26
CA ALA A 347 7.35 21.14 -6.88
C ALA A 347 5.81 21.09 -6.90
N ALA A 348 5.22 19.90 -7.04
CA ALA A 348 3.77 19.72 -6.94
C ALA A 348 3.26 19.95 -5.52
N LEU A 349 4.01 19.53 -4.50
CA LEU A 349 3.73 19.84 -3.10
C LEU A 349 3.83 21.34 -2.81
N ALA A 350 4.86 22.02 -3.31
CA ALA A 350 4.99 23.48 -3.17
C ALA A 350 3.80 24.23 -3.81
N LEU A 351 3.33 23.78 -4.99
CA LEU A 351 2.11 24.33 -5.60
C LEU A 351 0.84 24.06 -4.77
N MET A 352 0.80 22.94 -4.04
CA MET A 352 -0.32 22.58 -3.17
C MET A 352 -0.36 23.43 -1.89
N ASP A 353 0.81 23.61 -1.26
CA ASP A 353 0.94 24.18 0.07
C ASP A 353 1.18 25.71 0.05
N GLY A 354 1.77 26.24 -1.02
CA GLY A 354 2.15 27.65 -1.12
C GLY A 354 3.56 27.88 -0.57
N GLU A 355 3.75 28.98 0.16
CA GLU A 355 5.07 29.38 0.68
C GLU A 355 5.56 28.47 1.82
N THR A 356 4.65 27.94 2.63
CA THR A 356 4.96 27.06 3.77
C THR A 356 4.12 25.79 3.72
N PRO A 357 4.64 24.65 4.23
CA PRO A 357 3.85 23.42 4.35
C PRO A 357 2.53 23.65 5.11
N ALA A 358 1.40 23.29 4.48
CA ALA A 358 0.05 23.58 4.98
C ALA A 358 -0.79 22.32 5.27
N GLY A 359 -0.18 21.14 5.21
CA GLY A 359 -0.82 19.86 5.52
C GLY A 359 0.20 18.74 5.60
N PRO A 360 -0.23 17.50 5.91
CA PRO A 360 0.70 16.40 6.14
C PRO A 360 1.45 16.01 4.87
N LEU A 361 2.71 15.60 5.04
CA LEU A 361 3.52 14.97 4.00
C LEU A 361 3.26 13.47 3.99
N ILE A 362 2.74 12.95 2.88
CA ILE A 362 2.49 11.51 2.69
C ILE A 362 3.38 10.99 1.57
N VAL A 363 4.22 10.01 1.89
CA VAL A 363 5.16 9.40 0.93
C VAL A 363 5.06 7.87 0.97
N ARG A 364 5.03 7.26 -0.21
CA ARG A 364 5.08 5.81 -0.39
C ARG A 364 6.23 5.44 -1.33
N TRP A 365 7.31 4.94 -0.74
CA TRP A 365 8.47 4.47 -1.48
C TRP A 365 8.29 3.01 -1.91
N SER A 366 7.81 2.79 -3.13
CA SER A 366 7.39 1.46 -3.58
C SER A 366 8.51 0.66 -4.26
N LEU A 367 9.37 1.30 -5.05
CA LEU A 367 10.39 0.65 -5.87
C LEU A 367 11.66 1.48 -5.98
N HIS A 368 12.79 0.81 -6.22
CA HIS A 368 14.00 1.44 -6.75
C HIS A 368 13.74 1.95 -8.18
N SER A 369 14.23 3.16 -8.51
CA SER A 369 13.96 3.85 -9.78
C SER A 369 14.54 3.15 -11.03
N GLY A 370 15.48 2.22 -10.85
CA GLY A 370 16.21 1.55 -11.93
C GLY A 370 15.73 0.16 -12.39
N PHE A 371 14.72 -0.48 -11.76
CA PHE A 371 14.38 -1.88 -12.05
C PHE A 371 12.91 -2.14 -12.45
N LYS A 372 12.72 -3.11 -13.36
CA LYS A 372 11.41 -3.75 -13.58
C LYS A 372 11.14 -4.79 -12.49
N TYR A 373 9.87 -4.89 -12.11
CA TYR A 373 9.34 -5.49 -10.88
C TYR A 373 9.81 -6.92 -10.54
N GLU A 374 9.84 -7.83 -11.51
CA GLU A 374 10.11 -9.25 -11.28
C GLU A 374 11.59 -9.56 -11.00
N GLN A 375 12.51 -8.69 -11.45
CA GLN A 375 13.95 -8.86 -11.24
C GLN A 375 14.41 -8.49 -9.82
N ALA A 376 13.61 -7.69 -9.09
CA ALA A 376 13.96 -7.17 -7.77
C ALA A 376 13.77 -8.19 -6.63
N LYS A 377 12.76 -9.07 -6.71
CA LYS A 377 12.42 -9.97 -5.58
C LYS A 377 13.51 -11.02 -5.32
N ALA A 378 13.93 -11.73 -6.37
CA ALA A 378 14.99 -12.74 -6.25
C ALA A 378 16.34 -12.14 -5.82
N ARG A 379 16.57 -10.86 -6.13
CA ARG A 379 17.80 -10.14 -5.77
C ARG A 379 17.85 -9.73 -4.30
N TYR A 380 16.70 -9.43 -3.70
CA TYR A 380 16.63 -8.79 -2.39
C TYR A 380 16.14 -9.70 -1.26
N GLU A 381 15.53 -10.84 -1.57
CA GLU A 381 15.27 -11.85 -0.53
C GLU A 381 16.59 -12.27 0.15
N PRO A 382 16.61 -12.39 1.49
CA PRO A 382 15.45 -12.45 2.41
C PRO A 382 14.98 -11.09 2.98
N PHE A 383 15.45 -9.97 2.44
CA PHE A 383 15.17 -8.59 2.88
C PHE A 383 15.78 -8.18 4.23
N ASP A 384 16.92 -8.78 4.55
CA ASP A 384 17.67 -8.60 5.81
C ASP A 384 18.81 -7.57 5.71
N LYS A 385 19.08 -7.05 4.51
CA LYS A 385 20.16 -6.08 4.26
C LYS A 385 19.80 -5.09 3.17
N LEU A 386 20.51 -3.96 3.16
CA LEU A 386 20.51 -3.05 2.02
C LEU A 386 21.34 -3.65 0.88
N VAL A 387 20.88 -3.50 -0.35
CA VAL A 387 21.49 -4.08 -1.56
C VAL A 387 21.76 -2.98 -2.58
N ASP A 388 20.72 -2.29 -3.02
CA ASP A 388 20.83 -1.20 -4.00
C ASP A 388 20.42 0.10 -3.31
N GLU A 389 21.36 0.68 -2.58
CA GLU A 389 21.13 1.94 -1.87
C GLU A 389 20.88 3.09 -2.84
N ASP A 390 19.96 3.97 -2.47
CA ASP A 390 19.57 5.19 -3.17
C ASP A 390 19.72 6.40 -2.23
N PRO A 391 20.96 6.90 -2.02
CA PRO A 391 21.21 8.07 -1.21
C PRO A 391 20.50 9.32 -1.73
N HIS A 392 20.35 9.47 -3.04
CA HIS A 392 19.72 10.64 -3.67
C HIS A 392 18.25 10.77 -3.24
N THR A 393 17.49 9.67 -3.36
CA THR A 393 16.10 9.66 -2.91
C THR A 393 16.00 9.88 -1.40
N ARG A 394 16.88 9.27 -0.59
CA ARG A 394 16.89 9.49 0.87
C ARG A 394 17.12 10.95 1.25
N ILE A 395 18.11 11.60 0.63
CA ILE A 395 18.42 13.02 0.88
C ILE A 395 17.22 13.89 0.50
N THR A 396 16.66 13.69 -0.68
CA THR A 396 15.49 14.46 -1.14
C THR A 396 14.28 14.29 -0.21
N LEU A 397 14.01 13.05 0.24
CA LEU A 397 12.93 12.80 1.20
C LEU A 397 13.24 13.37 2.59
N ALA A 398 14.50 13.38 3.01
CA ALA A 398 14.92 13.95 4.28
C ALA A 398 14.73 15.47 4.30
N GLU A 399 15.15 16.17 3.24
CA GLU A 399 14.91 17.62 3.06
C GLU A 399 13.43 17.96 3.11
N LEU A 400 12.59 17.20 2.38
CA LEU A 400 11.14 17.36 2.43
C LEU A 400 10.58 17.12 3.84
N ALA A 401 10.93 16.00 4.46
CA ALA A 401 10.43 15.65 5.78
C ALA A 401 10.84 16.67 6.84
N ALA A 402 12.09 17.14 6.83
CA ALA A 402 12.59 18.14 7.75
C ALA A 402 11.82 19.46 7.60
N ARG A 403 11.59 19.93 6.37
CA ARG A 403 10.80 21.15 6.11
C ARG A 403 9.38 21.04 6.66
N TYR A 404 8.69 19.93 6.43
CA TYR A 404 7.33 19.71 6.95
C TYR A 404 7.32 19.59 8.48
N ALA A 405 8.26 18.86 9.05
CA ALA A 405 8.36 18.68 10.48
C ALA A 405 8.65 20.00 11.22
N ILE A 406 9.53 20.86 10.66
CA ILE A 406 9.81 22.20 11.20
C ILE A 406 8.57 23.11 11.10
N ALA A 407 7.79 22.97 10.03
CA ALA A 407 6.50 23.66 9.87
C ALA A 407 5.37 23.09 10.76
N GLY A 408 5.68 22.13 11.65
CA GLY A 408 4.71 21.50 12.54
C GLY A 408 3.73 20.55 11.83
N GLN A 409 3.98 20.20 10.58
CA GLN A 409 3.11 19.30 9.82
C GLN A 409 3.45 17.82 10.08
N PRO A 410 2.45 16.92 10.14
CA PRO A 410 2.72 15.49 10.24
C PRO A 410 3.46 14.95 9.01
N VAL A 411 4.36 14.00 9.22
CA VAL A 411 5.12 13.33 8.17
C VAL A 411 4.89 11.83 8.27
N LEU A 412 4.33 11.24 7.22
CA LEU A 412 4.11 9.80 7.11
C LEU A 412 4.83 9.27 5.87
N ILE A 413 5.89 8.50 6.08
CA ILE A 413 6.68 7.89 5.01
C ILE A 413 6.68 6.38 5.20
N THR A 414 6.25 5.64 4.17
CA THR A 414 6.34 4.17 4.16
C THR A 414 7.23 3.65 3.05
N THR A 415 8.07 2.67 3.36
CA THR A 415 9.03 2.10 2.41
C THR A 415 8.77 0.62 2.16
N ASN A 416 8.90 0.20 0.91
CA ASN A 416 8.87 -1.20 0.52
C ASN A 416 10.28 -1.81 0.55
N ASN A 417 10.41 -3.12 0.79
CA ASN A 417 11.71 -3.79 0.71
C ASN A 417 12.36 -3.64 -0.68
N LYS A 418 11.56 -3.51 -1.74
CA LYS A 418 12.05 -3.30 -3.11
C LYS A 418 12.62 -1.90 -3.36
N ALA A 419 12.61 -1.00 -2.39
CA ALA A 419 13.27 0.29 -2.48
C ALA A 419 14.80 0.14 -2.47
N GLU A 420 15.33 -0.57 -1.46
CA GLU A 420 16.77 -0.67 -1.23
C GLU A 420 17.24 -2.05 -0.73
N GLY A 421 16.34 -3.05 -0.64
CA GLY A 421 16.64 -4.39 -0.14
C GLY A 421 16.02 -4.69 1.23
N SER A 422 15.94 -3.70 2.14
CA SER A 422 15.31 -3.87 3.45
C SER A 422 14.63 -2.58 3.90
N ALA A 423 13.31 -2.60 4.00
CA ALA A 423 12.50 -1.45 4.39
C ALA A 423 12.81 -0.91 5.81
N PRO A 424 12.96 -1.73 6.87
CA PRO A 424 13.31 -1.21 8.20
C PRO A 424 14.70 -0.57 8.22
N LEU A 425 15.69 -1.13 7.50
CA LEU A 425 17.03 -0.53 7.40
C LEU A 425 17.00 0.77 6.57
N THR A 426 16.18 0.82 5.52
CA THR A 426 15.91 2.05 4.76
C THR A 426 15.32 3.13 5.68
N CYS A 427 14.32 2.77 6.50
CA CYS A 427 13.73 3.69 7.48
C CYS A 427 14.77 4.19 8.49
N ALA A 428 15.69 3.33 8.94
CA ALA A 428 16.75 3.74 9.84
C ALA A 428 17.73 4.75 9.21
N LYS A 429 18.15 4.52 7.95
CA LYS A 429 18.99 5.48 7.22
C LYS A 429 18.26 6.79 6.92
N LEU A 430 16.98 6.72 6.54
CA LEU A 430 16.15 7.90 6.31
C LEU A 430 15.91 8.69 7.60
N ALA A 431 15.65 8.02 8.72
CA ALA A 431 15.54 8.64 10.04
C ALA A 431 16.77 9.48 10.38
N ARG A 432 17.97 8.90 10.16
CA ARG A 432 19.24 9.61 10.37
C ARG A 432 19.37 10.82 9.47
N ALA A 433 19.13 10.65 8.17
CA ALA A 433 19.17 11.76 7.22
C ALA A 433 18.19 12.90 7.57
N ILE A 434 16.99 12.57 8.06
CA ILE A 434 16.02 13.57 8.54
C ILE A 434 16.55 14.31 9.77
N ALA A 435 17.10 13.59 10.76
CA ALA A 435 17.64 14.19 11.97
C ALA A 435 18.81 15.13 11.65
N ASP A 436 19.75 14.69 10.81
CA ASP A 436 20.91 15.46 10.39
C ASP A 436 20.47 16.73 9.61
N GLU A 437 19.47 16.61 8.74
CA GLU A 437 18.92 17.73 7.97
C GLU A 437 18.17 18.74 8.85
N MET A 438 17.43 18.26 9.85
CA MET A 438 16.78 19.13 10.83
C MET A 438 17.79 19.91 11.66
N GLU A 439 18.91 19.28 12.04
CA GLU A 439 20.01 19.95 12.73
C GLU A 439 20.65 21.03 11.84
N ARG A 440 20.92 20.71 10.57
CA ARG A 440 21.43 21.65 9.57
C ARG A 440 20.54 22.90 9.45
N LEU A 441 19.23 22.71 9.24
CA LEU A 441 18.27 23.80 9.06
C LEU A 441 18.12 24.67 10.33
N ARG A 442 18.18 24.07 11.52
CA ARG A 442 18.19 24.82 12.79
C ARG A 442 19.47 25.65 12.95
N GLY A 443 20.62 25.08 12.58
CA GLY A 443 21.90 25.78 12.59
C GLY A 443 21.93 26.99 11.64
N GLU A 444 21.35 26.86 10.45
CA GLU A 444 21.22 27.95 9.48
C GLU A 444 20.33 29.08 10.00
N THR A 445 19.19 28.73 10.59
CA THR A 445 18.28 29.73 11.19
C THR A 445 18.96 30.50 12.32
N ALA A 446 19.69 29.80 13.20
CA ALA A 446 20.43 30.44 14.29
C ALA A 446 21.60 31.32 13.79
N ALA A 447 22.26 30.92 12.68
CA ALA A 447 23.31 31.72 12.05
C ALA A 447 22.76 32.99 11.37
N GLU A 448 21.58 32.91 10.73
CA GLU A 448 20.89 34.07 10.15
C GLU A 448 20.41 35.05 11.22
N GLU A 449 19.94 34.55 12.37
CA GLU A 449 19.54 35.38 13.52
C GLU A 449 20.72 36.10 14.19
N THR A 450 21.92 35.50 14.15
CA THR A 450 23.14 36.07 14.73
C THR A 450 23.97 36.90 13.74
N SER A 451 23.52 37.01 12.48
CA SER A 451 24.21 37.80 11.44
C SER A 451 24.07 39.31 11.67
N PRO A 452 25.16 40.10 11.56
CA PRO A 452 25.15 41.55 11.80
C PRO A 452 24.18 42.34 10.89
N ALA A 453 23.75 41.77 9.76
CA ALA A 453 22.76 42.38 8.87
C ALA A 453 21.36 42.52 9.51
N ARG A 454 20.99 41.63 10.45
CA ARG A 454 19.70 41.69 11.17
C ARG A 454 19.81 42.44 12.49
N ALA A 455 20.98 42.42 13.13
CA ALA A 455 21.29 43.28 14.30
C ALA A 455 21.22 44.78 13.94
N ALA A 456 21.74 45.16 12.76
CA ALA A 456 21.63 46.52 12.24
C ALA A 456 20.17 46.93 11.93
N ALA A 457 19.31 45.99 11.54
CA ALA A 457 17.89 46.24 11.30
C ALA A 457 17.10 46.45 12.60
N HIS A 458 17.55 45.89 13.73
CA HIS A 458 16.97 46.15 15.06
C HIS A 458 17.52 47.43 15.73
N GLU A 459 18.74 47.86 15.42
CA GLU A 459 19.32 49.13 15.91
C GLU A 459 18.84 50.39 15.17
N HIS A 460 18.19 50.26 14.01
CA HIS A 460 17.72 51.39 13.20
C HIS A 460 16.27 51.83 13.43
N ALA A 461 15.68 51.52 14.59
CA ALA A 461 14.47 52.20 15.05
C ALA A 461 14.75 53.21 16.18
N PRO A 462 15.12 54.47 15.89
CA PRO A 462 15.02 55.55 16.85
C PRO A 462 13.87 56.52 16.54
N GLY A 463 13.01 56.69 17.53
CA GLY A 463 12.53 58.01 17.97
C GLY A 463 11.44 58.69 17.14
N ALA A 464 10.18 58.40 17.45
CA ALA A 464 9.09 59.35 17.21
C ALA A 464 9.35 60.63 18.02
N ARG A 465 9.76 61.70 17.32
CA ARG A 465 9.90 63.05 17.89
C ARG A 465 8.55 63.55 18.38
N GLN A 466 8.48 63.84 19.66
CA GLN A 466 7.57 64.83 20.24
C GLN A 466 7.90 66.19 19.63
N GLU A 467 6.95 66.81 18.93
CA GLU A 467 6.94 68.26 18.72
C GLU A 467 5.54 68.68 18.28
N ALA A 468 4.71 69.09 19.24
CA ALA A 468 3.49 69.85 18.98
C ALA A 468 3.06 70.62 20.24
N GLN A 469 3.86 71.61 20.67
CA GLN A 469 3.34 72.70 21.49
C GLN A 469 4.26 73.94 21.50
N LYS A 470 4.02 74.89 20.57
CA LYS A 470 3.91 76.35 20.85
C LYS A 470 3.76 77.20 19.57
N ASP A 471 2.73 78.06 19.63
CA ASP A 471 2.58 79.40 19.05
C ASP A 471 2.67 79.61 17.53
N ARG A 472 1.51 79.69 16.86
CA ARG A 472 0.92 80.97 16.40
C ARG A 472 -0.51 80.80 15.88
#